data_AF-A0A524JNA0-F1
#
_entry.id   AF-A0A524JNA0-F1
#
_cell.length_a   1.000
_cell.length_b   1.000
_cell.length_c   1.000
_cell.angle_alpha   90.00
_cell.angle_beta   90.00
_cell.angle_gamma   90.00
#
_symmetry.space_group_name_H-M   'P 1'
#
loop_
_entity.id
_entity.type
_entity.pdbx_description
1 polymer ?
#
loop_
_entity_poly.entity_id
_entity_poly.type
_entity_poly.pdbx_seq_one_letter_code
_entity_poly.pdbx_strand_id
1 'polypeptide(L)'
;MKKITAKKFMPIILAAVVFFLAAQPAAKVVFEKSKQTLGDTRSFGVAIDDVDMDGDNDIFLANYRGPNALWLNDGRGVFTPSAQAFPAVETHGVNIQDLNGDGKPDIMLLNHAAPSQVLFNDGSGKFVDSGQKLGAAGDYPSMAVLGDVDGDGDADAFVTNYQVPNRLWLNDSKGFFTVSPEAYGGANGHEMELADFNGDGSLDLYLSLSDQADQIWFNDGAGRFKDSGQALGGNVGVDRADYGDVDGDGDIDLVIANGGEGLKIWLNRKNTGTFVPAGPSLEAGLKICKLFDADRDSDLDLITLDRDSGNHLWLNSGSGSFTSLGQVFGTPRALSVACGDLDGNGIPDVVLGKQENTGGNGVYFNRTAKSGPGTALAEEVKNVIRSGELPALQALVEKDPGLLKTRDSQGRTLLHLAAVAGHLEMVRWLIGRGVEVDARTAQMSTPLMHASLAGKTDIVRLLLARGADIGARDS
;
A
#
# COMPACT_ATOMS: atom_id res chain seq x y z
N MET A 1 -51.39 7.23 -60.55
CA MET A 1 -50.04 7.69 -60.95
C MET A 1 -49.59 8.79 -60.00
N LYS A 2 -48.34 8.70 -59.54
CA LYS A 2 -47.67 9.49 -58.51
C LYS A 2 -47.67 11.01 -58.78
N LYS A 3 -47.74 11.82 -57.71
CA LYS A 3 -46.79 12.92 -57.44
C LYS A 3 -46.85 13.33 -55.95
N ILE A 4 -45.65 13.56 -55.41
CA ILE A 4 -45.28 13.83 -54.01
C ILE A 4 -45.31 15.33 -53.74
N THR A 5 -45.25 15.71 -52.45
CA THR A 5 -44.92 17.01 -51.80
C THR A 5 -46.14 17.83 -51.33
N ALA A 6 -46.19 18.44 -50.13
CA ALA A 6 -45.15 18.80 -49.18
C ALA A 6 -45.71 19.00 -47.73
N LYS A 7 -44.77 18.99 -46.77
CA LYS A 7 -44.79 19.67 -45.45
C LYS A 7 -45.72 19.11 -44.36
N LYS A 8 -45.19 18.17 -43.58
CA LYS A 8 -45.45 18.12 -42.13
C LYS A 8 -44.27 18.76 -41.40
N PHE A 9 -44.46 19.99 -40.94
CA PHE A 9 -43.78 20.51 -39.77
C PHE A 9 -44.38 19.79 -38.56
N MET A 10 -43.57 19.04 -37.82
CA MET A 10 -43.88 18.66 -36.44
C MET A 10 -42.58 18.79 -35.65
N PRO A 11 -42.60 19.48 -34.50
CA PRO A 11 -41.39 19.92 -33.85
C PRO A 11 -40.67 18.75 -33.20
N ILE A 12 -39.34 18.80 -33.30
CA ILE A 12 -38.39 18.03 -32.53
C ILE A 12 -38.65 18.39 -31.06
N ILE A 13 -39.41 17.56 -30.34
CA ILE A 13 -39.37 17.57 -28.88
C ILE A 13 -38.12 16.75 -28.53
N LEU A 14 -37.03 17.48 -28.35
CA LEU A 14 -35.84 17.05 -27.66
C LEU A 14 -36.26 16.69 -26.24
N ALA A 15 -36.59 15.42 -25.99
CA ALA A 15 -36.75 14.91 -24.64
C ALA A 15 -35.34 14.87 -24.03
N ALA A 16 -34.96 15.98 -23.41
CA ALA A 16 -33.86 16.03 -22.48
C ALA A 16 -34.21 15.07 -21.33
N VAL A 17 -33.67 13.86 -21.40
CA VAL A 17 -33.61 12.96 -20.26
C VAL A 17 -32.53 13.53 -19.34
N VAL A 18 -32.89 14.57 -18.59
CA VAL A 18 -32.13 15.01 -17.42
C VAL A 18 -32.40 13.96 -16.35
N PHE A 19 -31.59 12.92 -16.30
CA PHE A 19 -31.52 12.08 -15.10
C PHE A 19 -30.97 12.95 -13.97
N PHE A 20 -31.82 13.26 -12.99
CA PHE A 20 -31.36 13.55 -11.64
C PHE A 20 -30.64 12.29 -11.14
N LEU A 21 -29.31 12.23 -11.28
CA LEU A 21 -28.54 11.48 -10.29
C LEU A 21 -28.54 12.35 -9.04
N ALA A 22 -29.32 11.92 -8.04
CA ALA A 22 -28.96 12.23 -6.67
C ALA A 22 -27.48 11.88 -6.53
N ALA A 23 -26.68 12.81 -5.98
CA ALA A 23 -25.34 12.48 -5.53
C ALA A 23 -25.46 11.17 -4.75
N GLN A 24 -24.79 10.12 -5.23
CA GLN A 24 -24.67 8.91 -4.43
C GLN A 24 -24.10 9.36 -3.08
N PRO A 25 -24.68 8.96 -1.94
CA PRO A 25 -24.00 9.20 -0.68
C PRO A 25 -22.60 8.61 -0.83
N ALA A 26 -21.58 9.41 -0.49
CA ALA A 26 -20.18 8.97 -0.51
C ALA A 26 -20.09 7.55 0.10
N ALA A 27 -19.27 6.69 -0.50
CA ALA A 27 -19.08 5.33 -0.02
C ALA A 27 -18.84 5.39 1.49
N LYS A 28 -19.79 4.87 2.27
CA LYS A 28 -19.67 4.93 3.71
C LYS A 28 -18.68 3.86 4.11
N VAL A 29 -17.44 4.26 4.40
CA VAL A 29 -16.49 3.33 4.99
C VAL A 29 -17.00 2.90 6.36
N VAL A 30 -17.04 1.60 6.61
CA VAL A 30 -17.56 1.03 7.87
C VAL A 30 -16.66 -0.08 8.34
N PHE A 31 -16.00 0.12 9.48
CA PHE A 31 -15.31 -0.94 10.19
C PHE A 31 -16.20 -1.59 11.26
N GLU A 32 -16.30 -2.91 11.22
CA GLU A 32 -16.95 -3.74 12.23
C GLU A 32 -15.90 -4.45 13.09
N LYS A 33 -15.93 -4.25 14.41
CA LYS A 33 -15.00 -4.92 15.31
C LYS A 33 -15.27 -6.43 15.34
N SER A 34 -14.22 -7.24 15.19
CA SER A 34 -14.28 -8.69 15.42
C SER A 34 -14.77 -9.01 16.83
N LYS A 35 -15.48 -10.14 16.94
CA LYS A 35 -15.88 -10.71 18.24
C LYS A 35 -14.70 -11.35 18.97
N GLN A 36 -13.61 -11.62 18.28
CA GLN A 36 -12.39 -12.15 18.86
C GLN A 36 -11.46 -11.02 19.32
N THR A 37 -10.69 -11.32 20.34
CA THR A 37 -9.63 -10.45 20.83
C THR A 37 -8.35 -11.27 20.82
N LEU A 38 -7.33 -10.76 20.14
CA LEU A 38 -6.09 -11.49 19.89
C LEU A 38 -5.12 -11.33 21.07
N GLY A 39 -5.47 -11.98 22.18
CA GLY A 39 -4.75 -11.81 23.45
C GLY A 39 -4.85 -10.39 24.02
N ASP A 40 -4.25 -10.18 25.19
CA ASP A 40 -4.24 -8.87 25.89
C ASP A 40 -2.84 -8.47 26.35
N THR A 41 -1.80 -9.13 25.81
CA THR A 41 -0.42 -8.69 26.00
C THR A 41 -0.17 -7.44 25.17
N ARG A 42 0.54 -6.46 25.75
CA ARG A 42 0.94 -5.24 25.05
C ARG A 42 1.71 -5.59 23.78
N SER A 43 1.21 -5.19 22.62
CA SER A 43 1.85 -5.45 21.33
C SER A 43 2.36 -4.17 20.69
N PHE A 44 3.65 -4.11 20.40
CA PHE A 44 4.31 -2.97 19.76
C PHE A 44 4.42 -3.12 18.25
N GLY A 45 4.40 -4.36 17.74
CA GLY A 45 4.37 -4.66 16.32
C GLY A 45 3.25 -5.63 15.97
N VAL A 46 2.68 -5.43 14.79
CA VAL A 46 1.71 -6.32 14.15
C VAL A 46 2.18 -6.54 12.73
N ALA A 47 2.25 -7.79 12.29
CA ALA A 47 2.48 -8.14 10.90
C ALA A 47 1.39 -9.10 10.41
N ILE A 48 1.11 -9.03 9.10
CA ILE A 48 0.08 -9.78 8.42
C ILE A 48 0.72 -10.43 7.19
N ASP A 49 0.59 -11.75 7.06
CA ASP A 49 1.03 -12.53 5.89
C ASP A 49 0.43 -13.95 5.95
N ASP A 50 0.41 -14.67 4.84
CA ASP A 50 -0.01 -16.09 4.74
C ASP A 50 1.15 -17.01 5.17
N VAL A 51 1.26 -17.30 6.47
CA VAL A 51 2.44 -18.01 7.00
C VAL A 51 2.31 -19.53 6.97
N ASP A 52 1.13 -20.09 6.78
CA ASP A 52 0.92 -21.52 6.59
C ASP A 52 0.55 -21.93 5.15
N MET A 53 0.65 -20.97 4.23
CA MET A 53 0.54 -21.14 2.78
C MET A 53 -0.84 -21.67 2.35
N ASP A 54 -1.89 -21.33 3.10
CA ASP A 54 -3.26 -21.76 2.83
C ASP A 54 -4.05 -20.76 1.97
N GLY A 55 -3.46 -19.58 1.70
CA GLY A 55 -4.01 -18.50 0.91
C GLY A 55 -4.70 -17.40 1.72
N ASP A 56 -4.76 -17.55 3.05
CA ASP A 56 -5.41 -16.61 3.95
C ASP A 56 -4.38 -15.89 4.84
N ASN A 57 -4.55 -14.58 5.01
CA ASN A 57 -3.62 -13.80 5.82
C ASN A 57 -3.75 -14.11 7.32
N ASP A 58 -2.62 -14.41 7.96
CA ASP A 58 -2.45 -14.62 9.40
C ASP A 58 -1.97 -13.37 10.11
N ILE A 59 -1.94 -13.41 11.45
CA ILE A 59 -1.50 -12.28 12.27
C ILE A 59 -0.40 -12.69 13.24
N PHE A 60 0.73 -12.00 13.18
CA PHE A 60 1.81 -12.10 14.16
C PHE A 60 1.87 -10.85 15.05
N LEU A 61 1.97 -11.06 16.36
CA LEU A 61 2.06 -10.00 17.38
C LEU A 61 3.41 -10.02 18.09
N ALA A 62 4.15 -8.91 17.96
CA ALA A 62 5.38 -8.64 18.71
C ALA A 62 5.04 -7.99 20.07
N ASN A 63 5.37 -8.68 21.15
CA ASN A 63 4.87 -8.39 22.49
C ASN A 63 5.97 -7.81 23.41
N TYR A 64 5.58 -6.84 24.25
CA TYR A 64 6.51 -6.14 25.15
C TYR A 64 7.05 -7.00 26.30
N ARG A 65 6.18 -7.70 27.03
CA ARG A 65 6.56 -8.49 28.23
C ARG A 65 5.72 -9.75 28.33
N GLY A 66 5.85 -10.60 27.31
CA GLY A 66 5.17 -11.87 27.17
C GLY A 66 5.68 -12.60 25.93
N PRO A 67 5.25 -13.85 25.69
CA PRO A 67 5.57 -14.53 24.44
C PRO A 67 4.96 -13.77 23.27
N ASN A 68 5.70 -13.66 22.17
CA ASN A 68 5.12 -13.29 20.88
C ASN A 68 4.02 -14.30 20.50
N ALA A 69 3.08 -13.91 19.64
CA ALA A 69 1.92 -14.74 19.34
C ALA A 69 1.60 -14.75 17.84
N LEU A 70 1.44 -15.95 17.29
CA LEU A 70 0.91 -16.18 15.96
C LEU A 70 -0.56 -16.61 16.08
N TRP A 71 -1.42 -16.01 15.25
CA TRP A 71 -2.83 -16.32 15.12
C TRP A 71 -3.10 -16.73 13.68
N LEU A 72 -3.46 -17.99 13.49
CA LEU A 72 -3.82 -18.56 12.20
C LEU A 72 -5.26 -18.20 11.85
N ASN A 73 -5.50 -17.73 10.64
CA ASN A 73 -6.81 -17.35 10.12
C ASN A 73 -7.44 -18.50 9.33
N ASP A 74 -8.75 -18.46 9.09
CA ASP A 74 -9.48 -19.47 8.28
C ASP A 74 -10.06 -18.88 6.99
N GLY A 75 -9.56 -17.71 6.59
CA GLY A 75 -10.04 -16.92 5.46
C GLY A 75 -11.39 -16.25 5.67
N ARG A 76 -12.02 -16.41 6.83
CA ARG A 76 -13.30 -15.77 7.18
C ARG A 76 -13.19 -14.85 8.39
N GLY A 77 -11.96 -14.53 8.79
CA GLY A 77 -11.67 -13.71 9.96
C GLY A 77 -11.88 -14.44 11.28
N VAL A 78 -11.77 -15.77 11.30
CA VAL A 78 -11.76 -16.56 12.54
C VAL A 78 -10.34 -16.97 12.89
N PHE A 79 -9.83 -16.42 13.97
CA PHE A 79 -8.43 -16.56 14.36
C PHE A 79 -8.22 -17.63 15.44
N THR A 80 -7.26 -18.53 15.24
CA THR A 80 -6.86 -19.57 16.18
C THR A 80 -5.40 -19.37 16.59
N PRO A 81 -5.07 -19.31 17.89
CA PRO A 81 -3.68 -19.13 18.30
C PRO A 81 -2.86 -20.39 17.96
N SER A 82 -1.67 -20.18 17.40
CA SER A 82 -0.72 -21.26 17.15
C SER A 82 -0.32 -21.96 18.46
N ALA A 83 -0.14 -23.27 18.41
CA ALA A 83 0.35 -24.06 19.54
C ALA A 83 1.86 -23.88 19.78
N GLN A 84 2.58 -23.26 18.83
CA GLN A 84 4.01 -23.01 18.96
C GLN A 84 4.29 -21.95 20.03
N ALA A 85 5.27 -22.24 20.89
CA ALA A 85 5.81 -21.26 21.81
C ALA A 85 6.84 -20.38 21.11
N PHE A 86 6.63 -19.07 21.14
CA PHE A 86 7.59 -18.08 20.67
C PHE A 86 8.40 -17.49 21.85
N PRO A 87 9.56 -16.86 21.58
CA PRO A 87 10.37 -16.24 22.61
C PRO A 87 9.55 -15.23 23.44
N ALA A 88 9.72 -15.30 24.76
CA ALA A 88 9.16 -14.32 25.72
C ALA A 88 10.20 -13.24 26.02
N VAL A 89 10.60 -12.53 24.97
CA VAL A 89 11.55 -11.40 25.01
C VAL A 89 10.78 -10.13 24.70
N GLU A 90 11.26 -9.00 25.20
CA GLU A 90 10.69 -7.70 24.86
C GLU A 90 10.93 -7.38 23.39
N THR A 91 9.90 -7.57 22.56
CA THR A 91 9.95 -7.37 21.12
C THR A 91 9.15 -6.11 20.74
N HIS A 92 9.77 -5.19 20.01
CA HIS A 92 9.17 -3.91 19.60
C HIS A 92 8.72 -3.89 18.15
N GLY A 93 9.39 -4.64 17.27
CA GLY A 93 9.06 -4.72 15.86
C GLY A 93 9.05 -6.14 15.34
N VAL A 94 8.28 -6.36 14.28
CA VAL A 94 8.22 -7.60 13.53
C VAL A 94 8.10 -7.27 12.04
N ASN A 95 8.87 -7.98 11.22
CA ASN A 95 8.72 -8.02 9.78
C ASN A 95 8.52 -9.46 9.33
N ILE A 96 7.74 -9.63 8.27
CA ILE A 96 7.47 -10.93 7.64
C ILE A 96 7.78 -10.81 6.14
N GLN A 97 8.66 -11.68 5.65
CA GLN A 97 9.06 -11.78 4.25
C GLN A 97 9.88 -13.07 4.05
N ASP A 98 9.98 -13.60 2.84
CA ASP A 98 10.97 -14.64 2.53
C ASP A 98 12.40 -14.10 2.66
N LEU A 99 13.13 -14.56 3.68
CA LEU A 99 14.48 -14.09 3.98
C LEU A 99 15.56 -15.08 3.54
N ASN A 100 15.19 -16.33 3.21
CA ASN A 100 16.14 -17.38 2.85
C ASN A 100 15.96 -17.91 1.41
N GLY A 101 15.04 -17.31 0.65
CA GLY A 101 14.78 -17.61 -0.75
C GLY A 101 14.07 -18.94 -0.99
N ASP A 102 13.43 -19.52 0.04
CA ASP A 102 12.69 -20.79 -0.09
C ASP A 102 11.22 -20.63 -0.51
N GLY A 103 10.80 -19.39 -0.74
CA GLY A 103 9.46 -19.01 -1.19
C GLY A 103 8.43 -18.97 -0.06
N LYS A 104 8.85 -18.98 1.21
CA LYS A 104 7.95 -18.95 2.36
C LYS A 104 8.28 -17.75 3.23
N PRO A 105 7.26 -17.12 3.83
CA PRO A 105 7.48 -15.96 4.69
C PRO A 105 8.18 -16.37 6.00
N ASP A 106 9.34 -15.79 6.25
CA ASP A 106 10.11 -15.86 7.48
C ASP A 106 9.83 -14.64 8.38
N ILE A 107 10.25 -14.69 9.64
CA ILE A 107 10.03 -13.61 10.60
C ILE A 107 11.36 -13.00 11.05
N MET A 108 11.47 -11.67 10.99
CA MET A 108 12.49 -10.91 11.73
C MET A 108 11.87 -10.25 12.98
N LEU A 109 12.39 -10.57 14.16
CA LEU A 109 11.96 -10.00 15.44
C LEU A 109 12.99 -8.99 15.97
N LEU A 110 12.53 -7.79 16.29
CA LEU A 110 13.35 -6.74 16.88
C LEU A 110 13.22 -6.73 18.39
N ASN A 111 14.22 -7.27 19.06
CA ASN A 111 14.23 -7.40 20.51
C ASN A 111 14.88 -6.16 21.14
N HIS A 112 14.14 -5.40 21.94
CA HIS A 112 14.60 -4.09 22.42
C HIS A 112 15.72 -4.17 23.47
N ALA A 113 15.79 -5.23 24.27
CA ALA A 113 16.84 -5.40 25.29
C ALA A 113 17.59 -6.74 25.15
N ALA A 114 17.60 -7.30 23.94
CA ALA A 114 18.30 -8.53 23.58
C ALA A 114 18.64 -8.49 22.09
N PRO A 115 19.53 -9.34 21.57
CA PRO A 115 19.75 -9.41 20.13
C PRO A 115 18.46 -9.76 19.37
N SER A 116 18.24 -9.10 18.24
CA SER A 116 17.18 -9.42 17.29
C SER A 116 17.41 -10.80 16.66
N GLN A 117 16.34 -11.42 16.17
CA GLN A 117 16.34 -12.81 15.70
C GLN A 117 15.64 -12.93 14.36
N VAL A 118 16.08 -13.91 13.57
CA VAL A 118 15.38 -14.37 12.37
C VAL A 118 14.85 -15.77 12.66
N LEU A 119 13.57 -16.00 12.37
CA LEU A 119 12.90 -17.28 12.51
C LEU A 119 12.49 -17.78 11.11
N PHE A 120 12.98 -18.94 10.72
CA PHE A 120 12.66 -19.56 9.44
C PHE A 120 11.38 -20.36 9.51
N ASN A 121 10.53 -20.19 8.50
CA ASN A 121 9.26 -20.88 8.39
C ASN A 121 9.38 -22.18 7.57
N ASP A 122 8.72 -23.25 8.03
CA ASP A 122 8.63 -24.49 7.25
C ASP A 122 7.51 -24.47 6.20
N GLY A 123 6.65 -23.44 6.22
CA GLY A 123 5.51 -23.24 5.32
C GLY A 123 4.22 -23.84 5.85
N SER A 124 4.19 -24.27 7.11
CA SER A 124 3.00 -24.72 7.82
C SER A 124 2.67 -23.85 9.04
N GLY A 125 3.17 -22.61 9.07
CA GLY A 125 3.07 -21.71 10.22
C GLY A 125 3.95 -22.14 11.41
N LYS A 126 4.98 -22.97 11.17
CA LYS A 126 5.95 -23.38 12.19
C LYS A 126 7.32 -22.77 11.91
N PHE A 127 7.86 -22.17 12.97
CA PHE A 127 9.07 -21.36 12.89
C PHE A 127 10.23 -21.97 13.68
N VAL A 128 11.45 -21.83 13.17
CA VAL A 128 12.68 -22.27 13.83
C VAL A 128 13.66 -21.09 13.89
N ASP A 129 14.26 -20.83 15.06
CA ASP A 129 15.31 -19.81 15.19
C ASP A 129 16.50 -20.15 14.27
N SER A 130 16.88 -19.23 13.39
CA SER A 130 18.08 -19.32 12.55
C SER A 130 19.35 -19.53 13.37
N GLY A 131 19.33 -19.15 14.65
CA GLY A 131 20.47 -19.19 15.56
C GLY A 131 21.36 -17.96 15.45
N GLN A 132 21.16 -17.13 14.42
CA GLN A 132 21.86 -15.85 14.29
C GLN A 132 21.30 -14.83 15.30
N LYS A 133 22.18 -13.97 15.79
CA LYS A 133 21.85 -12.86 16.70
C LYS A 133 22.25 -11.56 16.03
N LEU A 134 21.28 -10.69 15.80
CA LEU A 134 21.48 -9.40 15.13
C LEU A 134 21.58 -8.30 16.18
N GLY A 135 22.73 -7.63 16.23
CA GLY A 135 23.05 -6.61 17.22
C GLY A 135 23.32 -7.16 18.63
N ALA A 136 23.37 -6.25 19.60
CA ALA A 136 23.59 -6.55 21.01
C ALA A 136 22.40 -6.10 21.87
N ALA A 137 22.29 -6.65 23.09
CA ALA A 137 21.24 -6.31 24.05
C ALA A 137 21.19 -4.81 24.43
N GLY A 138 22.27 -4.07 24.19
CA GLY A 138 22.38 -2.63 24.48
C GLY A 138 22.11 -1.73 23.27
N ASP A 139 21.73 -2.27 22.12
CA ASP A 139 21.51 -1.47 20.90
C ASP A 139 20.12 -0.81 20.88
N TYR A 140 19.13 -1.46 21.50
CA TYR A 140 17.72 -1.01 21.59
C TYR A 140 17.10 -0.72 20.21
N PRO A 141 16.94 -1.76 19.37
CA PRO A 141 16.29 -1.62 18.08
C PRO A 141 14.81 -1.28 18.23
N SER A 142 14.30 -0.41 17.37
CA SER A 142 12.90 0.05 17.41
C SER A 142 12.07 -0.39 16.20
N MET A 143 12.67 -0.36 15.00
CA MET A 143 12.03 -0.68 13.73
C MET A 143 13.05 -1.27 12.77
N ALA A 144 12.54 -2.00 11.78
CA ALA A 144 13.32 -2.44 10.65
C ALA A 144 12.46 -2.41 9.42
N VAL A 145 13.08 -2.12 8.29
CA VAL A 145 12.49 -2.20 6.96
C VAL A 145 13.31 -3.16 6.13
N LEU A 146 12.60 -3.93 5.31
CA LEU A 146 13.19 -4.97 4.48
C LEU A 146 13.09 -4.57 3.01
N GLY A 147 14.13 -4.87 2.23
CA GLY A 147 14.16 -4.60 0.80
C GLY A 147 15.51 -4.93 0.20
N ASP A 148 15.52 -5.24 -1.09
CA ASP A 148 16.77 -5.45 -1.86
C ASP A 148 17.43 -4.09 -2.10
N VAL A 149 18.44 -3.74 -1.31
CA VAL A 149 19.10 -2.43 -1.41
C VAL A 149 20.40 -2.48 -2.18
N ASP A 150 20.94 -3.66 -2.50
CA ASP A 150 22.17 -3.78 -3.29
C ASP A 150 22.02 -4.52 -4.62
N GLY A 151 20.78 -4.85 -4.99
CA GLY A 151 20.39 -5.38 -6.30
C GLY A 151 20.74 -6.84 -6.50
N ASP A 152 20.99 -7.59 -5.42
CA ASP A 152 21.34 -9.01 -5.48
C ASP A 152 20.11 -9.94 -5.49
N GLY A 153 18.93 -9.39 -5.23
CA GLY A 153 17.65 -10.07 -5.29
C GLY A 153 17.17 -10.65 -3.96
N ASP A 154 17.89 -10.46 -2.86
CA ASP A 154 17.41 -10.79 -1.52
C ASP A 154 17.08 -9.57 -0.66
N ALA A 155 16.18 -9.79 0.30
CA ALA A 155 15.76 -8.73 1.19
C ALA A 155 16.84 -8.49 2.26
N ASP A 156 17.44 -7.30 2.22
CA ASP A 156 18.29 -6.76 3.27
C ASP A 156 17.45 -6.15 4.39
N ALA A 157 18.08 -5.83 5.52
CA ALA A 157 17.41 -5.20 6.65
C ALA A 157 18.08 -3.91 7.08
N PHE A 158 17.34 -2.80 7.01
CA PHE A 158 17.71 -1.54 7.64
C PHE A 158 17.08 -1.47 9.03
N VAL A 159 17.88 -1.28 10.08
CA VAL A 159 17.43 -1.35 11.47
C VAL A 159 17.73 -0.04 12.19
N THR A 160 16.69 0.59 12.73
CA THR A 160 16.82 1.74 13.65
C THR A 160 17.30 1.29 15.02
N ASN A 161 18.11 2.11 15.67
CA ASN A 161 18.63 1.83 17.01
C ASN A 161 18.60 3.08 17.90
N TYR A 162 18.26 2.90 19.17
CA TYR A 162 18.15 4.02 20.10
C TYR A 162 19.49 4.39 20.75
N GLN A 163 20.36 3.42 21.05
CA GLN A 163 21.61 3.66 21.78
C GLN A 163 22.88 3.63 20.91
N VAL A 164 22.77 3.08 19.71
CA VAL A 164 23.85 3.00 18.72
C VAL A 164 23.38 3.59 17.40
N PRO A 165 24.28 3.93 16.47
CA PRO A 165 23.86 4.36 15.14
C PRO A 165 23.04 3.28 14.43
N ASN A 166 22.15 3.72 13.54
CA ASN A 166 21.33 2.82 12.73
C ASN A 166 22.18 2.02 11.74
N ARG A 167 21.74 0.81 11.40
CA ARG A 167 22.57 -0.18 10.70
C ARG A 167 21.84 -0.78 9.51
N LEU A 168 22.55 -0.92 8.41
CA LEU A 168 22.19 -1.81 7.31
C LEU A 168 22.77 -3.20 7.59
N TRP A 169 21.96 -4.22 7.37
CA TRP A 169 22.32 -5.62 7.46
C TRP A 169 22.06 -6.26 6.10
N LEU A 170 23.13 -6.68 5.43
CA LEU A 170 23.08 -7.31 4.12
C LEU A 170 22.81 -8.80 4.28
N ASN A 171 21.83 -9.33 3.57
CA ASN A 171 21.50 -10.75 3.57
C ASN A 171 22.43 -11.50 2.58
N ASP A 172 22.50 -12.83 2.70
CA ASP A 172 23.34 -13.69 1.84
C ASP A 172 22.50 -14.66 1.01
N SER A 173 21.25 -14.28 0.76
CA SER A 173 20.16 -15.05 0.19
C SER A 173 19.83 -16.36 0.93
N LYS A 174 20.37 -16.59 2.13
CA LYS A 174 20.06 -17.76 2.99
C LYS A 174 19.54 -17.34 4.36
N GLY A 175 19.21 -16.06 4.51
CA GLY A 175 18.75 -15.45 5.75
C GLY A 175 19.87 -15.23 6.76
N PHE A 176 21.14 -15.19 6.33
CA PHE A 176 22.25 -14.82 7.20
C PHE A 176 22.71 -13.38 6.94
N PHE A 177 22.51 -12.53 7.95
CA PHE A 177 22.70 -11.10 7.83
C PHE A 177 24.08 -10.62 8.28
N THR A 178 24.77 -9.84 7.46
CA THR A 178 26.06 -9.22 7.78
C THR A 178 25.90 -7.71 7.89
N VAL A 179 26.30 -7.14 9.04
CA VAL A 179 26.22 -5.69 9.25
C VAL A 179 27.17 -4.94 8.30
N SER A 180 26.66 -3.90 7.64
CA SER A 180 27.47 -2.98 6.84
C SER A 180 28.38 -2.15 7.77
N PRO A 181 29.57 -1.74 7.31
CA PRO A 181 30.50 -0.95 8.12
C PRO A 181 30.04 0.50 8.33
N GLU A 182 29.09 0.96 7.53
CA GLU A 182 28.58 2.33 7.58
C GLU A 182 27.50 2.47 8.66
N ALA A 183 27.44 3.68 9.21
CA ALA A 183 26.41 4.08 10.17
C ALA A 183 25.54 5.16 9.50
N TYR A 184 24.23 5.02 9.61
CA TYR A 184 23.28 5.90 8.93
C TYR A 184 22.58 6.80 9.95
N GLY A 185 22.84 8.10 9.85
CA GLY A 185 22.41 9.08 10.85
C GLY A 185 23.13 8.92 12.19
N GLY A 186 22.41 9.23 13.28
CA GLY A 186 22.88 9.10 14.66
C GLY A 186 22.22 7.94 15.42
N ALA A 187 22.38 7.94 16.75
CA ALA A 187 21.52 7.15 17.63
C ALA A 187 20.10 7.77 17.67
N ASN A 188 19.20 7.19 18.45
CA ASN A 188 17.81 7.64 18.57
C ASN A 188 16.95 7.50 17.30
N GLY A 189 17.19 6.45 16.50
CA GLY A 189 16.32 6.06 15.38
C GLY A 189 14.93 5.62 15.85
N HIS A 190 13.90 6.08 15.15
CA HIS A 190 12.52 5.77 15.46
C HIS A 190 11.82 5.01 14.32
N GLU A 191 11.81 5.61 13.12
CA GLU A 191 11.16 5.08 11.93
C GLU A 191 12.13 5.04 10.75
N MET A 192 11.91 4.08 9.86
CA MET A 192 12.53 4.02 8.53
C MET A 192 11.48 3.63 7.51
N GLU A 193 11.67 4.06 6.27
CA GLU A 193 10.94 3.57 5.11
C GLU A 193 11.90 3.39 3.93
N LEU A 194 11.68 2.35 3.13
CA LEU A 194 12.44 2.09 1.89
C LEU A 194 11.53 2.23 0.68
N ALA A 195 11.90 3.10 -0.25
CA ALA A 195 11.17 3.30 -1.51
C ALA A 195 12.08 3.97 -2.55
N ASP A 196 11.76 3.83 -3.84
CA ASP A 196 12.47 4.56 -4.91
C ASP A 196 11.98 6.02 -4.96
N PHE A 197 12.49 6.86 -4.05
CA PHE A 197 12.06 8.26 -3.93
C PHE A 197 12.54 9.13 -5.08
N ASN A 198 13.63 8.76 -5.77
CA ASN A 198 14.24 9.56 -6.83
C ASN A 198 14.05 8.98 -8.25
N GLY A 199 13.30 7.89 -8.39
CA GLY A 199 12.99 7.26 -9.66
C GLY A 199 14.16 6.61 -10.38
N ASP A 200 15.26 6.31 -9.70
CA ASP A 200 16.44 5.68 -10.29
C ASP A 200 16.36 4.14 -10.30
N GLY A 201 15.32 3.58 -9.70
CA GLY A 201 15.06 2.13 -9.61
C GLY A 201 15.71 1.46 -8.41
N SER A 202 16.41 2.20 -7.55
CA SER A 202 17.01 1.70 -6.31
C SER A 202 16.15 2.10 -5.11
N LEU A 203 16.09 1.25 -4.09
CA LEU A 203 15.42 1.63 -2.84
C LEU A 203 16.27 2.67 -2.09
N ASP A 204 15.70 3.87 -1.92
CA ASP A 204 16.20 4.95 -1.09
C ASP A 204 15.65 4.84 0.33
N LEU A 205 16.28 5.53 1.30
CA LEU A 205 15.92 5.47 2.71
C LEU A 205 15.36 6.80 3.22
N TYR A 206 14.17 6.74 3.80
CA TYR A 206 13.69 7.74 4.74
C TYR A 206 14.07 7.30 6.15
N LEU A 207 14.57 8.24 6.97
CA LEU A 207 15.01 7.98 8.34
C LEU A 207 14.52 9.07 9.28
N SER A 208 13.73 8.68 10.29
CA SER A 208 13.32 9.56 11.37
C SER A 208 14.17 9.37 12.63
N LEU A 209 14.47 10.49 13.29
CA LEU A 209 15.30 10.56 14.48
C LEU A 209 14.60 11.43 15.53
N SER A 210 14.71 11.08 16.81
CA SER A 210 13.99 11.84 17.84
C SER A 210 14.61 13.21 18.18
N ASP A 211 15.86 13.46 17.80
CA ASP A 211 16.66 14.61 18.20
C ASP A 211 17.04 15.56 17.04
N GLN A 212 16.67 15.23 15.80
CA GLN A 212 16.88 16.07 14.62
C GLN A 212 15.76 15.88 13.60
N ALA A 213 15.74 16.71 12.56
CA ALA A 213 14.81 16.57 11.45
C ALA A 213 15.06 15.26 10.69
N ASP A 214 14.00 14.73 10.07
CA ASP A 214 14.09 13.49 9.32
C ASP A 214 14.89 13.69 8.03
N GLN A 215 15.49 12.59 7.59
CA GLN A 215 16.49 12.59 6.53
C GLN A 215 16.03 11.70 5.36
N ILE A 216 16.46 12.07 4.16
CA ILE A 216 16.37 11.24 2.96
C ILE A 216 17.78 10.89 2.52
N TRP A 217 18.03 9.61 2.29
CA TRP A 217 19.30 9.07 1.87
C TRP A 217 19.13 8.35 0.54
N PHE A 218 19.89 8.78 -0.47
CA PHE A 218 19.84 8.16 -1.79
C PHE A 218 20.79 6.99 -1.89
N ASN A 219 20.29 5.88 -2.42
CA ASN A 219 21.06 4.68 -2.67
C ASN A 219 21.62 4.70 -4.11
N ASP A 220 22.80 4.14 -4.32
CA ASP A 220 23.39 3.99 -5.66
C ASP A 220 23.10 2.63 -6.32
N GLY A 221 22.19 1.85 -5.73
CA GLY A 221 21.79 0.52 -6.18
C GLY A 221 22.75 -0.59 -5.79
N ALA A 222 23.75 -0.30 -4.95
CA ALA A 222 24.70 -1.29 -4.43
C ALA A 222 24.86 -1.19 -2.91
N GLY A 223 23.80 -0.80 -2.22
CA GLY A 223 23.74 -0.67 -0.77
C GLY A 223 24.55 0.50 -0.19
N ARG A 224 24.97 1.48 -1.02
CA ARG A 224 25.72 2.66 -0.56
C ARG A 224 24.81 3.87 -0.55
N PHE A 225 24.52 4.35 0.66
CA PHE A 225 23.59 5.46 0.86
C PHE A 225 24.31 6.78 1.08
N LYS A 226 23.77 7.84 0.49
CA LYS A 226 24.26 9.20 0.64
C LYS A 226 23.13 10.13 1.08
N ASP A 227 23.35 10.83 2.19
CA ASP A 227 22.44 11.86 2.68
C ASP A 227 22.18 12.93 1.60
N SER A 228 20.91 13.16 1.29
CA SER A 228 20.44 14.18 0.36
C SER A 228 20.62 15.61 0.91
N GLY A 229 20.79 15.74 2.23
CA GLY A 229 20.84 17.02 2.95
C GLY A 229 19.46 17.64 3.20
N GLN A 230 18.38 16.93 2.91
CA GLN A 230 17.03 17.37 3.23
C GLN A 230 16.73 17.20 4.73
N ALA A 231 15.88 18.10 5.23
CA ALA A 231 15.41 18.10 6.61
C ALA A 231 13.89 18.20 6.59
N LEU A 232 13.22 17.07 6.85
CA LEU A 232 11.76 16.98 6.87
C LEU A 232 11.28 17.13 8.31
N GLY A 233 10.40 18.10 8.55
CA GLY A 233 9.85 18.38 9.88
C GLY A 233 10.80 19.13 10.83
N GLY A 234 10.39 19.25 12.09
CA GLY A 234 11.20 19.83 13.16
C GLY A 234 11.81 18.77 14.09
N ASN A 235 12.69 19.21 15.01
CA ASN A 235 13.41 18.36 15.97
C ASN A 235 12.52 17.88 17.14
N VAL A 236 11.32 17.38 16.86
CA VAL A 236 10.34 16.99 17.88
C VAL A 236 9.72 15.66 17.50
N GLY A 237 10.43 14.54 17.72
CA GLY A 237 9.89 13.17 17.80
C GLY A 237 8.76 12.81 16.84
N VAL A 238 9.13 12.27 15.68
CA VAL A 238 8.19 11.64 14.75
C VAL A 238 7.95 10.20 15.20
N ASP A 239 6.69 9.81 15.31
CA ASP A 239 6.34 8.53 15.93
C ASP A 239 6.03 7.43 14.90
N ARG A 240 5.63 7.76 13.65
CA ARG A 240 5.63 6.87 12.45
C ARG A 240 5.58 7.72 11.17
N ALA A 241 5.97 7.11 10.06
CA ALA A 241 5.76 7.60 8.71
C ALA A 241 5.16 6.48 7.85
N ASP A 242 4.67 6.82 6.68
CA ASP A 242 4.33 5.88 5.62
C ASP A 242 4.50 6.60 4.28
N TYR A 243 4.51 5.86 3.18
CA TYR A 243 4.75 6.41 1.85
C TYR A 243 3.78 5.85 0.79
N GLY A 244 3.64 6.60 -0.29
CA GLY A 244 2.85 6.21 -1.45
C GLY A 244 2.42 7.42 -2.28
N ASP A 245 1.92 7.17 -3.49
CA ASP A 245 1.37 8.21 -4.36
C ASP A 245 0.02 8.68 -3.80
N VAL A 246 0.00 9.81 -3.07
CA VAL A 246 -1.22 10.32 -2.42
C VAL A 246 -1.94 11.37 -3.27
N ASP A 247 -1.29 11.96 -4.28
CA ASP A 247 -1.91 12.97 -5.14
C ASP A 247 -2.13 12.54 -6.60
N GLY A 248 -1.82 11.28 -6.90
CA GLY A 248 -2.09 10.63 -8.17
C GLY A 248 -1.15 11.04 -9.30
N ASP A 249 -0.03 11.72 -8.99
CA ASP A 249 0.93 12.17 -9.98
C ASP A 249 1.97 11.11 -10.37
N GLY A 250 1.99 9.99 -9.64
CA GLY A 250 2.85 8.82 -9.86
C GLY A 250 4.19 8.88 -9.15
N ASP A 251 4.48 9.95 -8.41
CA ASP A 251 5.65 10.07 -7.56
C ASP A 251 5.35 9.53 -6.15
N ILE A 252 6.37 9.01 -5.47
CA ILE A 252 6.20 8.52 -4.09
C ILE A 252 6.23 9.69 -3.12
N ASP A 253 5.11 9.93 -2.43
CA ASP A 253 4.98 10.93 -1.37
C ASP A 253 5.19 10.33 0.02
N LEU A 254 5.36 11.20 1.01
CA LEU A 254 5.51 10.83 2.42
C LEU A 254 4.40 11.40 3.29
N VAL A 255 3.89 10.59 4.20
CA VAL A 255 2.98 10.99 5.27
C VAL A 255 3.67 10.77 6.60
N ILE A 256 3.85 11.84 7.37
CA ILE A 256 4.72 11.84 8.56
C ILE A 256 3.91 12.27 9.78
N ALA A 257 3.72 11.38 10.76
CA ALA A 257 3.02 11.65 12.00
C ALA A 257 3.97 12.18 13.09
N ASN A 258 3.87 13.48 13.39
CA ASN A 258 4.68 14.11 14.42
C ASN A 258 3.85 14.39 15.69
N GLY A 259 4.33 13.90 16.83
CA GLY A 259 3.61 14.03 18.10
C GLY A 259 3.45 15.45 18.62
N GLY A 260 4.35 16.37 18.24
CA GLY A 260 4.33 17.77 18.64
C GLY A 260 3.77 18.73 17.58
N GLU A 261 3.90 18.39 16.30
CA GLU A 261 3.56 19.25 15.15
C GLU A 261 2.32 18.78 14.36
N GLY A 262 1.75 17.63 14.74
CA GLY A 262 0.70 16.96 14.00
C GLY A 262 1.23 16.22 12.78
N LEU A 263 0.33 15.60 12.03
CA LEU A 263 0.67 14.87 10.82
C LEU A 263 0.87 15.83 9.63
N LYS A 264 1.91 15.58 8.83
CA LYS A 264 2.24 16.37 7.63
C LYS A 264 2.37 15.47 6.41
N ILE A 265 1.93 16.00 5.27
CA ILE A 265 2.08 15.38 3.96
C ILE A 265 3.22 16.10 3.25
N TRP A 266 4.10 15.33 2.63
CA TRP A 266 5.26 15.79 1.90
C TRP A 266 5.20 15.25 0.48
N LEU A 267 4.95 16.14 -0.46
CA LEU A 267 4.84 15.77 -1.87
C LEU A 267 6.23 15.71 -2.49
N ASN A 268 6.52 14.61 -3.17
CA ASN A 268 7.68 14.48 -4.03
C ASN A 268 7.34 15.05 -5.40
N ARG A 269 8.24 15.80 -6.01
CA ARG A 269 7.94 16.40 -7.32
C ARG A 269 8.86 15.87 -8.39
N LYS A 270 8.25 15.34 -9.44
CA LYS A 270 8.86 14.76 -10.65
C LYS A 270 9.82 13.62 -10.32
N ASN A 271 9.49 12.83 -9.31
CA ASN A 271 10.28 11.74 -8.79
C ASN A 271 11.75 12.14 -8.57
N THR A 272 12.01 13.28 -7.94
CA THR A 272 13.39 13.77 -7.73
C THR A 272 13.93 13.42 -6.35
N GLY A 273 13.10 12.81 -5.51
CA GLY A 273 13.33 12.64 -4.08
C GLY A 273 13.36 13.96 -3.32
N THR A 274 12.90 15.07 -3.92
CA THR A 274 12.83 16.39 -3.26
C THR A 274 11.44 16.63 -2.71
N PHE A 275 11.33 16.62 -1.38
CA PHE A 275 10.06 16.69 -0.68
C PHE A 275 9.67 18.11 -0.28
N VAL A 276 8.41 18.47 -0.51
CA VAL A 276 7.83 19.76 -0.09
C VAL A 276 6.55 19.55 0.73
N PRO A 277 6.38 20.27 1.84
CA PRO A 277 5.19 20.09 2.67
C PRO A 277 3.93 20.58 1.92
N ALA A 278 2.86 19.80 1.98
CA ALA A 278 1.57 20.11 1.37
C ALA A 278 0.49 20.35 2.42
N GLY A 279 -0.25 21.45 2.24
CA GLY A 279 -1.37 21.81 3.11
C GLY A 279 -0.99 22.15 4.55
N PRO A 280 -1.99 22.38 5.42
CA PRO A 280 -1.79 22.48 6.86
C PRO A 280 -1.56 21.09 7.49
N SER A 281 -0.92 21.05 8.66
CA SER A 281 -0.85 19.80 9.44
C SER A 281 -2.26 19.29 9.78
N LEU A 282 -2.46 17.98 9.66
CA LEU A 282 -3.63 17.27 10.16
C LEU A 282 -3.40 17.01 11.65
N GLU A 283 -4.34 17.47 12.49
CA GLU A 283 -4.47 17.26 13.95
C GLU A 283 -3.19 17.09 14.81
N ALA A 284 -3.04 17.93 15.85
CA ALA A 284 -1.95 17.77 16.80
C ALA A 284 -2.12 16.52 17.69
N GLY A 285 -1.03 15.79 17.96
CA GLY A 285 -1.01 14.65 18.89
C GLY A 285 -1.08 13.26 18.22
N LEU A 286 -1.21 13.20 16.90
CA LEU A 286 -1.15 11.95 16.13
C LEU A 286 0.24 11.32 16.22
N LYS A 287 0.29 10.00 16.51
CA LYS A 287 1.54 9.27 16.71
C LYS A 287 1.79 8.19 15.66
N ILE A 288 0.75 7.58 15.13
CA ILE A 288 0.88 6.50 14.16
C ILE A 288 0.03 6.83 12.95
N CYS A 289 0.57 6.63 11.76
CA CYS A 289 -0.12 6.69 10.49
C CYS A 289 0.12 5.40 9.70
N LYS A 290 -0.84 5.06 8.83
CA LYS A 290 -0.66 4.04 7.79
C LYS A 290 -1.54 4.39 6.59
N LEU A 291 -1.02 4.17 5.39
CA LEU A 291 -1.71 4.34 4.12
C LEU A 291 -2.26 3.00 3.63
N PHE A 292 -3.47 3.02 3.09
CA PHE A 292 -4.12 1.87 2.45
C PHE A 292 -5.36 2.33 1.71
N ASP A 293 -5.80 1.58 0.70
CA ASP A 293 -7.05 1.86 -0.02
C ASP A 293 -8.24 1.31 0.80
N ALA A 294 -8.95 2.17 1.53
CA ALA A 294 -9.98 1.75 2.47
C ALA A 294 -11.36 1.58 1.80
N ASP A 295 -11.61 2.23 0.68
CA ASP A 295 -12.91 2.26 0.01
C ASP A 295 -12.92 1.72 -1.44
N ARG A 296 -11.75 1.31 -1.94
CA ARG A 296 -11.48 0.77 -3.28
C ARG A 296 -11.61 1.76 -4.42
N ASP A 297 -11.34 3.04 -4.18
CA ASP A 297 -11.22 4.03 -5.24
C ASP A 297 -9.82 4.08 -5.88
N SER A 298 -8.88 3.26 -5.38
CA SER A 298 -7.46 3.19 -5.78
C SER A 298 -6.61 4.39 -5.39
N ASP A 299 -7.15 5.31 -4.59
CA ASP A 299 -6.39 6.36 -3.93
C ASP A 299 -6.02 5.88 -2.52
N LEU A 300 -4.83 6.26 -2.05
CA LEU A 300 -4.39 5.87 -0.72
C LEU A 300 -5.09 6.71 0.35
N ASP A 301 -5.90 6.06 1.18
CA ASP A 301 -6.50 6.62 2.38
C ASP A 301 -5.55 6.49 3.57
N LEU A 302 -5.88 7.20 4.64
CA LEU A 302 -5.02 7.31 5.81
C LEU A 302 -5.76 6.88 7.07
N ILE A 303 -5.18 5.95 7.82
CA ILE A 303 -5.54 5.66 9.21
C ILE A 303 -4.55 6.35 10.14
N THR A 304 -5.05 7.03 11.17
CA THR A 304 -4.21 7.65 12.20
C THR A 304 -4.60 7.17 13.58
N LEU A 305 -3.62 6.81 14.40
CA LEU A 305 -3.84 6.40 15.79
C LEU A 305 -3.35 7.47 16.75
N ASP A 306 -4.19 7.80 17.72
CA ASP A 306 -3.91 8.70 18.83
C ASP A 306 -4.04 7.94 20.17
N ARG A 307 -3.22 8.34 21.15
CA ARG A 307 -3.30 7.85 22.52
C ARG A 307 -4.56 8.29 23.26
N ASP A 308 -5.10 9.45 22.91
CA ASP A 308 -6.14 10.15 23.68
C ASP A 308 -7.46 10.28 22.92
N SER A 309 -7.46 10.68 21.65
CA SER A 309 -8.69 10.98 20.88
C SER A 309 -9.32 9.78 20.17
N GLY A 310 -8.59 8.66 20.06
CA GLY A 310 -9.01 7.44 19.36
C GLY A 310 -8.32 7.27 18.00
N ASN A 311 -8.81 6.33 17.19
CA ASN A 311 -8.25 6.06 15.88
C ASN A 311 -9.18 6.61 14.81
N HIS A 312 -8.65 7.36 13.85
CA HIS A 312 -9.40 8.08 12.83
C HIS A 312 -9.08 7.56 11.44
N LEU A 313 -10.08 7.60 10.57
CA LEU A 313 -9.92 7.34 9.15
C LEU A 313 -10.13 8.64 8.36
N TRP A 314 -9.24 8.86 7.41
CA TRP A 314 -9.23 10.01 6.53
C TRP A 314 -9.27 9.52 5.09
N LEU A 315 -10.30 9.93 4.36
CA LEU A 315 -10.41 9.59 2.94
C LEU A 315 -9.63 10.57 2.09
N ASN A 316 -8.86 10.05 1.16
CA ASN A 316 -8.24 10.83 0.11
C ASN A 316 -9.19 10.90 -1.09
N SER A 317 -8.93 11.83 -2.00
CA SER A 317 -9.69 11.97 -3.26
C SER A 317 -8.77 11.95 -4.48
N GLY A 318 -7.59 11.33 -4.30
CA GLY A 318 -6.53 11.28 -5.31
C GLY A 318 -5.88 12.64 -5.58
N SER A 319 -5.82 13.51 -4.58
CA SER A 319 -5.22 14.86 -4.72
C SER A 319 -4.32 15.26 -3.55
N GLY A 320 -3.98 14.29 -2.69
CA GLY A 320 -3.25 14.51 -1.44
C GLY A 320 -4.08 15.26 -0.39
N SER A 321 -5.41 15.35 -0.58
CA SER A 321 -6.32 16.05 0.33
C SER A 321 -7.16 15.05 1.11
N PHE A 322 -6.92 15.00 2.42
CA PHE A 322 -7.53 14.05 3.34
C PHE A 322 -8.71 14.66 4.09
N THR A 323 -9.85 13.98 4.06
CA THR A 323 -11.09 14.38 4.75
C THR A 323 -11.44 13.38 5.84
N SER A 324 -11.52 13.82 7.10
CA SER A 324 -11.96 12.98 8.21
C SER A 324 -13.43 12.59 8.06
N LEU A 325 -13.73 11.30 8.24
CA LEU A 325 -15.11 10.83 8.37
C LEU A 325 -15.70 11.05 9.76
N GLY A 326 -14.89 11.50 10.72
CA GLY A 326 -15.27 11.58 12.14
C GLY A 326 -15.59 10.21 12.78
N GLN A 327 -15.27 9.11 12.06
CA GLN A 327 -15.42 7.76 12.58
C GLN A 327 -14.23 7.44 13.48
N VAL A 328 -14.50 7.34 14.78
CA VAL A 328 -13.55 6.77 15.73
C VAL A 328 -13.82 5.26 15.81
N PHE A 329 -12.89 4.44 15.35
CA PHE A 329 -13.01 2.97 15.49
C PHE A 329 -11.99 2.44 16.51
N GLY A 330 -12.46 1.49 17.32
CA GLY A 330 -11.71 0.96 18.44
C GLY A 330 -11.62 1.88 19.65
N THR A 331 -10.72 1.54 20.57
CA THR A 331 -10.44 2.34 21.77
C THR A 331 -9.10 3.05 21.60
N PRO A 332 -8.89 4.22 22.23
CA PRO A 332 -7.59 4.88 22.25
C PRO A 332 -6.47 3.95 22.77
N ARG A 333 -5.22 4.35 22.55
CA ARG A 333 -3.99 3.61 22.95
C ARG A 333 -3.69 2.36 22.13
N ALA A 334 -3.95 2.43 20.83
CA ALA A 334 -3.24 1.58 19.88
C ALA A 334 -1.76 2.00 19.82
N LEU A 335 -0.87 1.01 19.67
CA LEU A 335 0.58 1.16 19.63
C LEU A 335 1.17 0.75 18.28
N SER A 336 0.39 0.04 17.47
CA SER A 336 0.72 -0.37 16.10
C SER A 336 -0.54 -0.66 15.31
N VAL A 337 -0.41 -0.58 13.99
CA VAL A 337 -1.47 -0.92 13.03
C VAL A 337 -0.88 -1.71 11.87
N ALA A 338 -1.63 -2.72 11.43
CA ALA A 338 -1.42 -3.37 10.14
C ALA A 338 -2.74 -3.44 9.39
N CYS A 339 -2.66 -3.38 8.06
CA CYS A 339 -3.82 -3.45 7.18
C CYS A 339 -3.63 -4.62 6.20
N GLY A 340 -4.68 -5.37 5.93
CA GLY A 340 -4.66 -6.53 5.03
C GLY A 340 -6.04 -7.20 4.98
N ASP A 341 -6.35 -7.93 3.92
CA ASP A 341 -7.63 -8.65 3.81
C ASP A 341 -7.61 -9.91 4.69
N LEU A 342 -8.44 -9.94 5.73
CA LEU A 342 -8.46 -11.00 6.75
C LEU A 342 -9.72 -11.85 6.69
N ASP A 343 -10.69 -11.53 5.83
CA ASP A 343 -11.89 -12.34 5.65
C ASP A 343 -12.24 -12.63 4.18
N GLY A 344 -11.24 -12.48 3.30
CA GLY A 344 -11.28 -12.89 1.91
C GLY A 344 -12.23 -12.06 1.06
N ASN A 345 -12.59 -10.86 1.53
CA ASN A 345 -13.54 -10.01 0.83
C ASN A 345 -12.85 -9.13 -0.24
N GLY A 346 -11.52 -8.99 -0.16
CA GLY A 346 -10.59 -8.22 -1.00
C GLY A 346 -10.42 -6.75 -0.61
N ILE A 347 -11.02 -6.29 0.50
CA ILE A 347 -10.86 -4.94 1.06
C ILE A 347 -9.93 -5.09 2.26
N PRO A 348 -8.91 -4.24 2.42
CA PRO A 348 -8.07 -4.30 3.61
C PRO A 348 -8.87 -4.05 4.89
N ASP A 349 -8.72 -4.99 5.83
CA ASP A 349 -9.13 -4.90 7.23
C ASP A 349 -8.02 -4.29 8.06
N VAL A 350 -8.30 -3.98 9.33
CA VAL A 350 -7.36 -3.31 10.24
C VAL A 350 -7.12 -4.17 11.49
N VAL A 351 -5.84 -4.35 11.84
CA VAL A 351 -5.40 -4.97 13.10
C VAL A 351 -4.66 -3.95 13.94
N LEU A 352 -5.06 -3.81 15.21
CA LEU A 352 -4.47 -2.89 16.15
C LEU A 352 -3.75 -3.65 17.27
N GLY A 353 -2.44 -3.43 17.38
CA GLY A 353 -1.66 -3.77 18.57
C GLY A 353 -1.92 -2.73 19.66
N LYS A 354 -2.21 -3.17 20.88
CA LYS A 354 -2.76 -2.30 21.93
C LYS A 354 -2.04 -2.44 23.26
N GLN A 355 -2.23 -1.45 24.13
CA GLN A 355 -1.80 -1.55 25.53
C GLN A 355 -2.58 -2.66 26.26
N GLU A 356 -1.91 -3.39 27.15
CA GLU A 356 -2.54 -4.39 28.00
C GLU A 356 -3.67 -3.82 28.86
N ASN A 357 -4.68 -4.62 29.16
CA ASN A 357 -5.87 -4.23 29.92
C ASN A 357 -6.74 -3.15 29.25
N THR A 358 -6.62 -2.96 27.93
CA THR A 358 -7.48 -2.04 27.15
C THR A 358 -8.51 -2.77 26.29
N GLY A 359 -8.76 -4.05 26.59
CA GLY A 359 -9.64 -4.92 25.81
C GLY A 359 -8.94 -5.62 24.65
N GLY A 360 -7.63 -5.88 24.82
CA GLY A 360 -6.74 -6.64 23.95
C GLY A 360 -6.54 -6.10 22.54
N ASN A 361 -5.72 -6.83 21.78
CA ASN A 361 -5.41 -6.52 20.39
C ASN A 361 -6.65 -6.76 19.52
N GLY A 362 -7.00 -5.77 18.70
CA GLY A 362 -8.30 -5.70 18.03
C GLY A 362 -8.20 -5.90 16.54
N VAL A 363 -9.12 -6.67 15.98
CA VAL A 363 -9.34 -6.79 14.54
C VAL A 363 -10.64 -6.06 14.17
N TYR A 364 -10.60 -5.30 13.07
CA TYR A 364 -11.70 -4.51 12.57
C TYR A 364 -11.88 -4.82 11.09
N PHE A 365 -12.98 -5.47 10.76
CA PHE A 365 -13.28 -5.84 9.40
C PHE A 365 -13.88 -4.67 8.64
N ASN A 366 -13.35 -4.41 7.46
CA ASN A 366 -13.87 -3.42 6.55
C ASN A 366 -15.13 -3.98 5.86
N ARG A 367 -16.26 -3.41 6.26
CA ARG A 367 -17.61 -3.72 5.76
C ARG A 367 -18.11 -2.66 4.81
N THR A 368 -17.22 -1.80 4.31
CA THR A 368 -17.54 -0.85 3.26
C THR A 368 -18.26 -1.64 2.18
N ALA A 369 -19.57 -1.35 2.04
CA ALA A 369 -20.35 -2.01 1.03
C ALA A 369 -19.60 -1.80 -0.27
N LYS A 370 -19.37 -2.87 -1.05
CA LYS A 370 -18.92 -2.73 -2.43
C LYS A 370 -19.71 -1.55 -2.99
N SER A 371 -19.02 -0.44 -3.25
CA SER A 371 -19.64 0.68 -3.91
C SER A 371 -20.38 0.06 -5.08
N GLY A 372 -21.69 0.33 -5.18
CA GLY A 372 -22.44 -0.15 -6.32
C GLY A 372 -21.64 0.20 -7.59
N PRO A 373 -21.62 -0.70 -8.56
CA PRO A 373 -20.39 -1.29 -9.06
C PRO A 373 -19.24 -0.31 -9.33
N GLY A 374 -18.30 -0.20 -8.39
CA GLY A 374 -16.87 -0.12 -8.71
C GLY A 374 -16.30 -1.54 -8.70
N THR A 375 -15.34 -1.88 -9.57
CA THR A 375 -14.66 -3.21 -9.72
C THR A 375 -15.21 -4.24 -10.73
N ALA A 376 -15.86 -3.76 -11.78
CA ALA A 376 -15.66 -4.29 -13.13
C ALA A 376 -15.99 -3.14 -14.07
N LEU A 377 -15.30 -3.01 -15.20
CA LEU A 377 -15.77 -2.18 -16.32
C LEU A 377 -17.26 -2.46 -16.51
N ALA A 378 -18.12 -1.53 -16.06
CA ALA A 378 -19.54 -1.75 -16.00
C ALA A 378 -20.02 -2.12 -17.40
N GLU A 379 -21.06 -2.94 -17.52
CA GLU A 379 -21.52 -3.35 -18.86
C GLU A 379 -21.84 -2.13 -19.74
N GLU A 380 -22.24 -1.02 -19.12
CA GLU A 380 -22.35 0.30 -19.74
C GLU A 380 -21.03 0.78 -20.38
N VAL A 381 -19.94 0.85 -19.62
CA VAL A 381 -18.63 1.28 -20.14
C VAL A 381 -18.13 0.32 -21.22
N LYS A 382 -18.32 -1.00 -21.03
CA LYS A 382 -18.01 -2.00 -22.07
C LYS A 382 -18.84 -1.76 -23.34
N ASN A 383 -20.11 -1.40 -23.21
CA ASN A 383 -20.99 -1.09 -24.34
C ASN A 383 -20.55 0.17 -25.08
N VAL A 384 -20.17 1.22 -24.35
CA VAL A 384 -19.60 2.47 -24.92
C VAL A 384 -18.32 2.18 -25.71
N ILE A 385 -17.43 1.35 -25.17
CA ILE A 385 -16.21 0.93 -25.88
C ILE A 385 -16.58 0.10 -27.10
N ARG A 386 -17.49 -0.87 -26.99
CA ARG A 386 -17.91 -1.69 -28.14
C ARG A 386 -18.54 -0.84 -29.25
N SER A 387 -19.36 0.16 -28.91
CA SER A 387 -20.01 1.06 -29.88
C SER A 387 -19.05 2.12 -30.47
N GLY A 388 -17.92 2.38 -29.80
CA GLY A 388 -16.91 3.34 -30.27
C GLY A 388 -17.26 4.79 -29.97
N GLU A 389 -18.16 5.03 -29.02
CA GLU A 389 -18.63 6.37 -28.64
C GLU A 389 -17.60 7.09 -27.76
N LEU A 390 -16.50 7.56 -28.37
CA LEU A 390 -15.44 8.28 -27.67
C LEU A 390 -15.95 9.45 -26.79
N PRO A 391 -16.89 10.31 -27.23
CA PRO A 391 -17.41 11.37 -26.36
C PRO A 391 -18.13 10.85 -25.11
N ALA A 392 -18.81 9.71 -25.20
CA ALA A 392 -19.46 9.10 -24.04
C ALA A 392 -18.41 8.51 -23.09
N LEU A 393 -17.36 7.86 -23.62
CA LEU A 393 -16.25 7.40 -22.79
C LEU A 393 -15.53 8.58 -22.12
N GLN A 394 -15.31 9.68 -22.84
CA GLN A 394 -14.73 10.90 -22.30
C GLN A 394 -15.57 11.46 -21.15
N ALA A 395 -16.89 11.56 -21.32
CA ALA A 395 -17.77 12.03 -20.26
C ALA A 395 -17.79 11.10 -19.04
N LEU A 396 -17.70 9.78 -19.24
CA LEU A 396 -17.58 8.81 -18.17
C LEU A 396 -16.27 8.97 -17.40
N VAL A 397 -15.14 9.12 -18.11
CA VAL A 397 -13.82 9.36 -17.49
C VAL A 397 -13.70 10.74 -16.86
N GLU A 398 -14.37 11.77 -17.39
CA GLU A 398 -14.44 13.08 -16.76
C GLU A 398 -15.20 13.05 -15.42
N LYS A 399 -16.19 12.16 -15.32
CA LYS A 399 -16.96 11.95 -14.09
C LYS A 399 -16.25 11.03 -13.10
N ASP A 400 -15.48 10.07 -13.60
CA ASP A 400 -14.72 9.08 -12.84
C ASP A 400 -13.35 8.85 -13.52
N PRO A 401 -12.31 9.64 -13.14
CA PRO A 401 -10.96 9.48 -13.68
C PRO A 401 -10.33 8.12 -13.37
N GLY A 402 -10.71 7.49 -12.25
CA GLY A 402 -10.24 6.16 -11.82
C GLY A 402 -10.57 5.05 -12.81
N LEU A 403 -11.58 5.27 -13.66
CA LEU A 403 -11.93 4.37 -14.77
C LEU A 403 -10.75 4.06 -15.70
N LEU A 404 -9.76 4.96 -15.81
CA LEU A 404 -8.54 4.75 -16.59
C LEU A 404 -7.65 3.63 -16.04
N LYS A 405 -7.68 3.40 -14.72
CA LYS A 405 -6.90 2.39 -13.99
C LYS A 405 -7.68 1.09 -13.74
N THR A 406 -9.01 1.12 -13.89
CA THR A 406 -9.89 -0.02 -13.59
C THR A 406 -9.65 -1.22 -14.52
N ARG A 407 -9.74 -2.43 -13.95
CA ARG A 407 -9.70 -3.72 -14.67
C ARG A 407 -11.04 -4.45 -14.54
N ASP A 408 -11.40 -5.22 -15.56
CA ASP A 408 -12.53 -6.14 -15.48
C ASP A 408 -12.16 -7.48 -14.82
N SER A 409 -13.13 -8.38 -14.68
CA SER A 409 -12.94 -9.71 -14.07
C SER A 409 -11.98 -10.64 -14.83
N GLN A 410 -11.43 -10.22 -15.97
CA GLN A 410 -10.38 -10.93 -16.70
C GLN A 410 -9.04 -10.17 -16.65
N GLY A 411 -8.95 -9.12 -15.84
CA GLY A 411 -7.79 -8.25 -15.75
C GLY A 411 -7.64 -7.25 -16.91
N ARG A 412 -8.66 -7.08 -17.76
CA ARG A 412 -8.59 -6.21 -18.95
C ARG A 412 -8.85 -4.75 -18.59
N THR A 413 -7.97 -3.87 -19.07
CA THR A 413 -8.12 -2.41 -18.98
C THR A 413 -8.98 -1.84 -20.12
N LEU A 414 -9.31 -0.53 -20.08
CA LEU A 414 -9.93 0.18 -21.19
C LEU A 414 -9.14 0.01 -22.50
N LEU A 415 -7.81 0.02 -22.43
CA LEU A 415 -6.93 -0.09 -23.58
C LEU A 415 -7.05 -1.46 -24.26
N HIS A 416 -7.15 -2.55 -23.47
CA HIS A 416 -7.42 -3.90 -24.01
C HIS A 416 -8.73 -3.95 -24.79
N LEU A 417 -9.79 -3.37 -24.21
CA LEU A 417 -11.13 -3.40 -24.81
C LEU A 417 -11.21 -2.52 -26.05
N ALA A 418 -10.61 -1.34 -26.04
CA ALA A 418 -10.55 -0.46 -27.21
C ALA A 418 -9.69 -1.07 -28.34
N ALA A 419 -8.59 -1.74 -27.97
CA ALA A 419 -7.68 -2.43 -28.89
C ALA A 419 -8.38 -3.58 -29.64
N VAL A 420 -9.11 -4.44 -28.93
CA VAL A 420 -9.86 -5.54 -29.56
C VAL A 420 -11.06 -5.02 -30.36
N ALA A 421 -11.76 -3.98 -29.87
CA ALA A 421 -12.90 -3.39 -30.56
C ALA A 421 -12.51 -2.68 -31.87
N GLY A 422 -11.29 -2.16 -31.96
CA GLY A 422 -10.76 -1.55 -33.18
C GLY A 422 -10.94 -0.03 -33.28
N HIS A 423 -11.18 0.66 -32.17
CA HIS A 423 -11.46 2.10 -32.16
C HIS A 423 -10.19 2.93 -32.01
N LEU A 424 -9.56 3.23 -33.14
CA LEU A 424 -8.23 3.85 -33.20
C LEU A 424 -8.15 5.23 -32.49
N GLU A 425 -9.15 6.10 -32.62
CA GLU A 425 -9.16 7.40 -31.91
C GLU A 425 -9.32 7.24 -30.40
N MET A 426 -10.08 6.23 -29.96
CA MET A 426 -10.24 5.92 -28.54
C MET A 426 -8.93 5.41 -27.95
N VAL A 427 -8.22 4.54 -28.67
CA VAL A 427 -6.87 4.09 -28.29
C VAL A 427 -5.90 5.27 -28.21
N ARG A 428 -5.89 6.17 -29.21
CA ARG A 428 -5.06 7.39 -29.17
C ARG A 428 -5.33 8.24 -27.95
N TRP A 429 -6.61 8.45 -27.65
CA TRP A 429 -7.03 9.27 -26.53
C TRP A 429 -6.64 8.63 -25.19
N LEU A 430 -6.86 7.33 -25.01
CA LEU A 430 -6.47 6.59 -23.80
C LEU A 430 -4.97 6.65 -23.55
N ILE A 431 -4.14 6.41 -24.58
CA ILE A 431 -2.67 6.54 -24.44
C ILE A 431 -2.28 7.98 -24.09
N GLY A 432 -2.98 8.97 -24.64
CA GLY A 432 -2.78 10.38 -24.28
C GLY A 432 -3.15 10.74 -22.84
N ARG A 433 -3.84 9.84 -22.12
CA ARG A 433 -4.19 9.97 -20.69
C ARG A 433 -3.26 9.16 -19.77
N GLY A 434 -2.18 8.59 -20.29
CA GLY A 434 -1.16 7.93 -19.47
C GLY A 434 -1.53 6.51 -19.00
N VAL A 435 -2.49 5.84 -19.64
CA VAL A 435 -2.77 4.43 -19.32
C VAL A 435 -1.57 3.53 -19.65
N GLU A 436 -1.35 2.50 -18.83
CA GLU A 436 -0.29 1.50 -19.03
C GLU A 436 -0.44 0.79 -20.38
N VAL A 437 0.55 0.98 -21.27
CA VAL A 437 0.51 0.48 -22.66
C VAL A 437 0.67 -1.05 -22.71
N ASP A 438 1.46 -1.62 -21.80
CA ASP A 438 1.77 -3.05 -21.70
C ASP A 438 1.09 -3.76 -20.53
N ALA A 439 -0.03 -3.19 -20.05
CA ALA A 439 -0.84 -3.79 -19.01
C ALA A 439 -1.13 -5.27 -19.30
N ARG A 440 -0.97 -6.13 -18.30
CA ARG A 440 -1.19 -7.58 -18.44
C ARG A 440 -2.54 -8.02 -17.89
N THR A 441 -3.23 -8.92 -18.60
CA THR A 441 -4.44 -9.59 -18.09
C THR A 441 -4.09 -10.74 -17.14
N ALA A 442 -5.11 -11.42 -16.59
CA ALA A 442 -4.92 -12.63 -15.80
C ALA A 442 -4.25 -13.79 -16.57
N GLN A 443 -4.23 -13.73 -17.91
CA GLN A 443 -3.53 -14.67 -18.80
C GLN A 443 -2.26 -14.05 -19.38
N MET A 444 -1.70 -13.03 -18.72
CA MET A 444 -0.49 -12.32 -19.13
C MET A 444 -0.54 -11.68 -20.52
N SER A 445 -1.74 -11.51 -21.10
CA SER A 445 -1.92 -10.94 -22.44
C SER A 445 -1.88 -9.42 -22.40
N THR A 446 -1.30 -8.78 -23.42
CA THR A 446 -1.21 -7.31 -23.53
C THR A 446 -2.25 -6.71 -24.50
N PRO A 447 -2.46 -5.37 -24.51
CA PRO A 447 -3.29 -4.72 -25.51
C PRO A 447 -2.78 -4.93 -26.94
N LEU A 448 -1.45 -5.03 -27.13
CA LEU A 448 -0.82 -5.33 -28.41
C LEU A 448 -1.22 -6.71 -28.92
N MET A 449 -1.24 -7.73 -28.05
CA MET A 449 -1.71 -9.08 -28.40
C MET A 449 -3.18 -9.08 -28.79
N HIS A 450 -4.03 -8.35 -28.04
CA HIS A 450 -5.46 -8.24 -28.35
C HIS A 450 -5.72 -7.54 -29.70
N ALA A 451 -5.01 -6.44 -29.99
CA ALA A 451 -5.08 -5.76 -31.28
C ALA A 451 -4.63 -6.66 -32.42
N SER A 452 -3.56 -7.43 -32.20
CA SER A 452 -2.98 -8.35 -33.18
C SER A 452 -3.92 -9.52 -33.49
N LEU A 453 -4.47 -10.14 -32.44
CA LEU A 453 -5.46 -11.23 -32.56
C LEU A 453 -6.72 -10.76 -33.29
N ALA A 454 -7.16 -9.52 -33.06
CA ALA A 454 -8.31 -8.91 -33.73
C ALA A 454 -8.00 -8.32 -35.12
N GLY A 455 -6.76 -8.42 -35.62
CA GLY A 455 -6.35 -7.93 -36.93
C GLY A 455 -6.34 -6.39 -37.09
N LYS A 456 -6.27 -5.64 -35.98
CA LYS A 456 -6.37 -4.17 -35.98
C LYS A 456 -5.02 -3.50 -36.27
N THR A 457 -4.58 -3.61 -37.52
CA THR A 457 -3.23 -3.20 -37.96
C THR A 457 -2.85 -1.75 -37.59
N ASP A 458 -3.79 -0.80 -37.67
CA ASP A 458 -3.50 0.61 -37.32
C ASP A 458 -3.29 0.81 -35.82
N ILE A 459 -3.97 0.03 -34.98
CA ILE A 459 -3.80 0.03 -33.53
C ILE A 459 -2.49 -0.65 -33.15
N VAL A 460 -2.15 -1.77 -33.79
CA VAL A 460 -0.85 -2.45 -33.62
C VAL A 460 0.30 -1.47 -33.90
N ARG A 461 0.25 -0.76 -35.03
CA ARG A 461 1.25 0.26 -35.37
C ARG A 461 1.32 1.39 -34.33
N LEU A 462 0.16 1.85 -33.85
CA LEU A 462 0.11 2.90 -32.84
C LEU A 462 0.70 2.46 -31.50
N LEU A 463 0.37 1.26 -31.01
CA LEU A 463 0.88 0.72 -29.75
C LEU A 463 2.41 0.53 -29.81
N LEU A 464 2.92 -0.03 -30.91
CA LEU A 464 4.38 -0.17 -31.13
C LEU A 464 5.07 1.20 -31.19
N ALA A 465 4.46 2.19 -31.84
CA ALA A 465 4.99 3.56 -31.89
C ALA A 465 4.97 4.27 -30.51
N ARG A 466 4.29 3.69 -29.52
CA ARG A 466 4.19 4.18 -28.14
C ARG A 466 4.90 3.29 -27.13
N GLY A 467 5.80 2.43 -27.61
CA GLY A 467 6.71 1.67 -26.75
C GLY A 467 6.19 0.30 -26.31
N ALA A 468 5.07 -0.20 -26.85
CA ALA A 468 4.56 -1.53 -26.50
C ALA A 468 5.59 -2.63 -26.79
N ASP A 469 5.82 -3.52 -25.83
CA ASP A 469 6.78 -4.62 -25.94
C ASP A 469 6.30 -5.70 -26.93
N ILE A 470 7.01 -5.80 -28.06
CA ILE A 470 6.78 -6.85 -29.07
C ILE A 470 7.20 -8.26 -28.60
N GLY A 471 8.07 -8.33 -27.60
CA GLY A 471 8.61 -9.56 -27.02
C GLY A 471 7.75 -10.14 -25.89
N ALA A 472 6.67 -9.46 -25.50
CA ALA A 472 5.79 -9.89 -24.42
C ALA A 472 5.22 -11.30 -24.70
N ARG A 473 5.07 -12.09 -23.63
CA ARG A 473 4.54 -13.46 -23.66
C ARG A 473 3.31 -13.58 -22.76
N ASP A 474 2.31 -14.29 -23.27
CA ASP A 474 1.15 -14.76 -22.51
C ASP A 474 1.49 -16.00 -21.67
N SER A 475 0.57 -16.40 -20.79
CA SER A 475 0.72 -17.50 -19.82
C SER A 475 0.73 -18.88 -20.46
#